data_AF-A0A8X6Y9M1-F1
#
_entry.id   AF-A0A8X6Y9M1-F1
#
_cell.length_a   1.000
_cell.length_b   1.000
_cell.length_c   1.000
_cell.angle_alpha   90.00
_cell.angle_beta   90.00
_cell.angle_gamma   90.00
#
_symmetry.space_group_name_H-M   'P 1'
#
loop_
_entity.id
_entity.type
_entity.pdbx_description
1 polymer ?
#
loop_
_entity_poly.entity_id
_entity_poly.type
_entity_poly.pdbx_seq_one_letter_code
_entity_poly.pdbx_strand_id
1 'polypeptide(L)'
;MKISWDEKLPQNIANKFMKWFHKIQILKDVTVPRCMKNDIFTKLHVFVDASKGSYAGCVFARSIVDSRVSVILVRAKSRVAPLKLLSIPRLELMACCIGARLVNSILKPLNMPDLKVTLWSDSTTKFWWIKEFGNWSVFVANRVEEIRQLTQIQET
;
A
#
# COMPACT_ATOMS: atom_id res chain seq x y z
N MET A 1 -18.29 -23.18 -7.86
CA MET A 1 -19.06 -23.27 -9.11
C MET A 1 -18.26 -24.15 -10.05
N LYS A 2 -18.77 -25.34 -10.40
CA LYS A 2 -18.19 -26.16 -11.47
C LYS A 2 -18.95 -25.80 -12.73
N ILE A 3 -18.47 -24.78 -13.44
CA ILE A 3 -18.96 -24.38 -14.76
C ILE A 3 -17.81 -24.73 -15.70
N SER A 4 -18.10 -25.40 -16.81
CA SER A 4 -17.08 -25.67 -17.83
C SER A 4 -16.62 -24.37 -18.48
N TRP A 5 -15.41 -24.31 -19.01
CA TRP A 5 -14.88 -23.11 -19.67
C TRP A 5 -15.75 -22.63 -20.84
N ASP A 6 -16.42 -23.56 -21.52
CA ASP A 6 -17.27 -23.29 -22.69
C ASP A 6 -18.76 -23.11 -22.36
N GLU A 7 -19.15 -23.25 -21.08
CA GLU A 7 -20.54 -23.07 -20.66
C GLU A 7 -20.88 -21.58 -20.49
N LYS A 8 -22.09 -21.20 -20.93
CA LYS A 8 -22.59 -19.84 -20.72
C LYS A 8 -22.69 -19.52 -19.23
N LEU A 9 -22.15 -18.36 -18.85
CA LEU A 9 -22.25 -17.85 -17.49
C LEU A 9 -23.72 -17.67 -17.08
N PRO A 10 -24.09 -18.05 -15.83
CA PRO A 10 -25.40 -17.75 -15.27
C PRO A 10 -25.75 -16.27 -15.44
N GLN A 11 -27.00 -15.99 -15.82
CA GLN A 11 -27.45 -14.63 -16.19
C GLN A 11 -27.22 -13.61 -15.07
N ASN A 12 -27.31 -14.03 -13.80
CA ASN A 12 -27.04 -13.16 -12.67
C ASN A 12 -25.57 -12.70 -12.59
N ILE A 13 -24.61 -13.57 -12.89
CA ILE A 13 -23.18 -13.25 -12.93
C ILE A 13 -22.88 -12.40 -14.16
N ALA A 14 -23.39 -12.81 -15.33
CA ALA A 14 -23.24 -12.06 -16.57
C ALA A 14 -23.75 -10.61 -16.41
N ASN A 15 -24.94 -10.44 -15.81
CA ASN A 15 -25.50 -9.11 -15.54
C ASN A 15 -24.64 -8.30 -14.55
N LYS A 16 -24.10 -8.92 -13.49
CA LYS A 16 -23.19 -8.24 -12.54
C LYS A 16 -21.90 -7.80 -13.24
N PHE A 17 -21.32 -8.67 -14.05
CA PHE A 17 -20.13 -8.39 -14.83
C PHE A 17 -20.38 -7.25 -15.82
N MET A 18 -21.46 -7.29 -16.61
CA MET A 18 -21.80 -6.23 -17.56
C MET A 18 -22.07 -4.90 -16.87
N LYS A 19 -22.74 -4.90 -15.71
CA LYS A 19 -22.90 -3.69 -14.89
C LYS A 19 -21.56 -3.10 -14.45
N TRP A 20 -20.62 -3.95 -14.00
CA TRP A 20 -19.28 -3.52 -13.65
C TRP A 20 -18.49 -3.04 -14.89
N PHE A 21 -18.59 -3.75 -16.00
CA PHE A 21 -17.93 -3.42 -17.26
C PHE A 21 -18.39 -2.07 -17.81
N HIS A 22 -19.68 -1.75 -17.74
CA HIS A 22 -20.17 -0.43 -18.13
C HIS A 22 -19.65 0.68 -17.21
N LYS A 23 -19.40 0.41 -15.92
CA LYS A 23 -18.78 1.38 -15.01
C LYS A 23 -17.32 1.69 -15.35
N ILE A 24 -16.60 0.79 -16.02
CA ILE A 24 -15.24 1.06 -16.51
C ILE A 24 -15.22 2.25 -17.45
N GLN A 25 -16.32 2.50 -18.18
CA GLN A 25 -16.41 3.65 -19.08
C GLN A 25 -16.26 4.99 -18.33
N ILE A 26 -16.56 5.05 -17.03
CA ILE A 26 -16.37 6.26 -16.20
C ILE A 26 -14.88 6.51 -15.94
N LEU A 27 -14.02 5.50 -16.02
CA LEU A 27 -12.58 5.65 -15.80
C LEU A 27 -11.92 6.57 -16.84
N LYS A 28 -12.53 6.76 -18.01
CA LYS A 28 -12.05 7.72 -19.02
C LYS A 28 -12.06 9.16 -18.50
N ASP A 29 -12.96 9.45 -17.57
CA ASP A 29 -13.14 10.78 -16.97
C ASP A 29 -12.29 10.95 -15.69
N VAL A 30 -11.69 9.86 -15.18
CA VAL A 30 -10.85 9.89 -13.98
C VAL A 30 -9.47 10.41 -14.35
N THR A 31 -9.17 11.63 -13.88
CA THR A 31 -7.83 12.22 -14.01
C THR A 31 -7.07 12.07 -12.70
N VAL A 32 -5.86 11.51 -12.76
CA VAL A 32 -4.93 11.45 -11.61
C VAL A 32 -3.81 12.47 -11.81
N PRO A 33 -3.72 13.51 -10.98
CA PRO A 33 -2.63 14.48 -11.06
C PRO A 33 -1.31 13.78 -10.72
N ARG A 34 -0.34 13.78 -11.67
CA ARG A 34 0.93 13.06 -11.51
C ARG A 34 2.12 13.94 -11.10
N CYS A 35 2.00 15.26 -11.23
CA CYS A 35 3.10 16.17 -10.92
C CYS A 35 3.17 16.44 -9.42
N MET A 36 4.26 16.01 -8.79
CA MET A 36 4.59 16.42 -7.44
C MET A 36 5.32 17.76 -7.49
N LYS A 37 4.74 18.79 -6.87
CA LYS A 37 5.47 20.03 -6.62
C LYS A 37 6.56 19.73 -5.61
N ASN A 38 7.81 19.95 -6.00
CA ASN A 38 8.95 19.77 -5.12
C ASN A 38 9.09 21.01 -4.23
N ASP A 39 8.33 21.03 -3.13
CA ASP A 39 8.39 22.08 -2.12
C ASP A 39 8.92 21.52 -0.80
N ILE A 40 9.66 22.35 -0.05
CA ILE A 40 10.29 22.06 1.24
C ILE A 40 9.24 21.56 2.26
N PHE A 41 7.98 22.00 2.12
CA PHE A 41 6.88 21.60 3.00
C PHE A 41 6.21 20.27 2.61
N THR A 42 6.73 19.56 1.61
CA THR A 42 6.18 18.28 1.17
C THR A 42 6.53 17.18 2.18
N LYS A 43 5.54 16.35 2.52
CA LYS A 43 5.71 15.15 3.34
C LYS A 43 5.09 13.95 2.63
N LEU A 44 5.70 12.77 2.81
CA LEU A 44 5.11 11.53 2.32
C LEU A 44 4.31 10.85 3.42
N HIS A 45 3.08 10.49 3.11
CA HIS A 45 2.21 9.70 3.97
C HIS A 45 1.95 8.37 3.29
N VAL A 46 2.32 7.28 3.95
CA VAL A 46 2.19 5.92 3.44
C VAL A 46 1.09 5.23 4.21
N PHE A 47 0.08 4.72 3.54
CA PHE A 47 -0.96 3.93 4.17
C PHE A 47 -0.80 2.49 3.72
N VAL A 48 -0.86 1.56 4.67
CA VAL A 48 -0.79 0.12 4.38
C VAL A 48 -1.94 -0.60 5.05
N ASP A 49 -2.52 -1.55 4.33
CA ASP A 49 -3.66 -2.32 4.78
C ASP A 49 -3.56 -3.77 4.28
N ALA A 50 -4.17 -4.69 5.04
CA ALA A 50 -4.23 -6.10 4.69
C ALA A 50 -5.57 -6.72 5.09
N SER A 51 -6.06 -7.59 4.21
CA SER A 51 -7.21 -8.45 4.43
C SER A 51 -6.84 -9.90 4.13
N LYS A 52 -7.77 -10.84 4.37
CA LYS A 52 -7.60 -12.25 4.02
C LYS A 52 -7.30 -12.49 2.53
N GLY A 53 -7.76 -11.61 1.65
CA GLY A 53 -7.64 -11.79 0.19
C GLY A 53 -6.49 -11.02 -0.45
N SER A 54 -6.01 -9.94 0.18
CA SER A 54 -5.00 -9.07 -0.41
C SER A 54 -4.37 -8.16 0.63
N TYR A 55 -3.20 -7.64 0.30
CA TYR A 55 -2.52 -6.60 1.08
C TYR A 55 -1.97 -5.53 0.13
N ALA A 56 -1.94 -4.29 0.59
CA ALA A 56 -1.62 -3.15 -0.25
C ALA A 56 -0.93 -2.02 0.52
N GLY A 57 -0.30 -1.12 -0.24
CA GLY A 57 0.20 0.15 0.26
C GLY A 57 0.06 1.26 -0.78
N CYS A 58 -0.18 2.48 -0.32
CA CYS A 58 -0.20 3.69 -1.13
C CYS A 58 0.58 4.81 -0.46
N VAL A 59 1.22 5.66 -1.28
CA VAL A 59 2.04 6.78 -0.85
C VAL A 59 1.43 8.05 -1.41
N PHE A 60 1.09 8.97 -0.52
CA PHE A 60 0.63 10.31 -0.84
C PHE A 60 1.70 11.33 -0.53
N ALA A 61 1.87 12.31 -1.42
CA ALA A 61 2.61 13.52 -1.10
C ALA A 61 1.61 14.58 -0.64
N ARG A 62 1.83 15.11 0.56
CA ARG A 62 1.07 16.20 1.14
C ARG A 62 1.97 17.43 1.24
N SER A 63 1.59 18.53 0.60
CA SER A 63 2.26 19.82 0.73
C SER A 63 1.30 20.89 1.25
N ILE A 64 1.85 21.90 1.91
CA ILE A 64 1.12 23.10 2.32
C ILE A 64 1.80 24.28 1.64
N VAL A 65 1.08 24.97 0.75
CA VAL A 65 1.56 26.17 0.06
C VAL A 65 0.49 27.24 0.23
N ASP A 66 0.86 28.42 0.73
CA ASP A 66 -0.06 29.55 0.96
C ASP A 66 -1.33 29.16 1.75
N SER A 67 -1.16 28.37 2.82
CA SER A 67 -2.25 27.82 3.65
C SER A 67 -3.21 26.86 2.93
N ARG A 68 -2.92 26.44 1.69
CA ARG A 68 -3.67 25.41 0.97
C ARG A 68 -2.99 24.06 1.08
N VAL A 69 -3.75 23.05 1.47
CA VAL A 69 -3.28 21.66 1.52
C VAL A 69 -3.49 21.02 0.15
N SER A 70 -2.41 20.52 -0.44
CA SER A 70 -2.44 19.70 -1.65
C SER A 70 -2.06 18.27 -1.28
N VAL A 71 -2.86 17.30 -1.72
CA VAL A 71 -2.57 15.86 -1.53
C VAL A 71 -2.65 15.18 -2.89
N ILE A 72 -1.58 14.50 -3.26
CA ILE A 72 -1.51 13.73 -4.52
C ILE A 72 -1.07 12.29 -4.24
N LEU A 73 -1.62 11.35 -5.01
CA LEU A 73 -1.16 9.96 -4.98
C LEU A 73 0.12 9.85 -5.81
N VAL A 74 1.24 9.50 -5.16
CA VAL A 74 2.54 9.33 -5.83
C VAL A 74 2.69 7.92 -6.38
N ARG A 75 2.38 6.92 -5.55
CA ARG A 75 2.52 5.51 -5.93
C ARG A 75 1.61 4.62 -5.09
N ALA A 76 1.06 3.58 -5.70
CA ALA A 76 0.35 2.53 -4.98
C ALA A 76 0.75 1.14 -5.50
N LYS A 77 0.62 0.12 -4.65
CA LYS A 77 0.82 -1.27 -5.01
C LYS A 77 -0.04 -2.18 -4.14
N SER A 78 -0.76 -3.09 -4.78
CA SER A 78 -1.48 -4.18 -4.12
C SER A 78 -0.90 -5.54 -4.52
N ARG A 79 -1.16 -6.56 -3.70
CA ARG A 79 -0.86 -7.96 -3.97
C ARG A 79 -1.97 -8.84 -3.44
N VAL A 80 -2.28 -9.91 -4.17
CA VAL A 80 -3.18 -10.98 -3.71
C VAL A 80 -2.49 -11.73 -2.58
N ALA A 81 -3.26 -12.12 -1.56
CA ALA A 81 -2.74 -12.93 -0.46
C ALA A 81 -2.21 -14.27 -0.98
N PRO A 82 -1.12 -14.82 -0.41
CA PRO A 82 -0.58 -16.11 -0.83
C PRO A 82 -1.63 -17.22 -0.68
N LEU A 83 -1.57 -18.22 -1.58
CA LEU A 83 -2.43 -19.41 -1.49
C LEU A 83 -2.22 -20.18 -0.18
N LYS A 84 -0.99 -20.17 0.35
CA LYS A 84 -0.71 -20.66 1.69
C LYS A 84 -1.29 -19.66 2.69
N LEU A 85 -2.29 -20.11 3.46
CA LEU A 85 -2.96 -19.33 4.49
C LEU A 85 -1.94 -18.71 5.45
N LEU A 86 -1.92 -17.38 5.48
CA LEU A 86 -1.22 -16.58 6.47
C LEU A 86 -2.22 -16.01 7.45
N SER A 87 -1.78 -15.81 8.70
CA SER A 87 -2.56 -15.07 9.68
C SER A 87 -2.66 -13.60 9.27
N ILE A 88 -3.71 -12.93 9.74
CA ILE A 88 -3.92 -11.49 9.50
C ILE A 88 -2.69 -10.67 9.92
N PRO A 89 -2.09 -10.86 11.12
CA PRO A 89 -0.87 -10.15 11.48
C PRO A 89 0.29 -10.30 10.50
N ARG A 90 0.49 -11.50 9.93
CA ARG A 90 1.54 -11.72 8.92
C ARG A 90 1.22 -11.00 7.61
N LEU A 91 -0.05 -10.92 7.21
CA LEU A 91 -0.46 -10.17 6.03
C LEU A 91 -0.31 -8.66 6.25
N GLU A 92 -0.62 -8.16 7.44
CA GLU A 92 -0.41 -6.76 7.79
C GLU A 92 1.08 -6.39 7.83
N LEU A 93 1.95 -7.28 8.30
CA LEU A 93 3.42 -7.12 8.22
C LEU A 93 3.89 -7.09 6.76
N MET A 94 3.31 -7.93 5.91
CA MET A 94 3.59 -7.92 4.47
C MET A 94 3.14 -6.61 3.79
N ALA A 95 2.04 -6.01 4.25
CA ALA A 95 1.61 -4.69 3.82
C ALA A 95 2.65 -3.62 4.19
N CYS A 96 3.17 -3.65 5.42
CA CYS A 96 4.27 -2.77 5.84
C CYS A 96 5.52 -2.93 4.97
N CYS A 97 5.92 -4.16 4.64
CA CYS A 97 7.04 -4.38 3.72
C CYS A 97 6.80 -3.73 2.34
N ILE A 98 5.59 -3.83 1.79
CA ILE A 98 5.27 -3.13 0.53
C ILE A 98 5.37 -1.62 0.72
N GLY A 99 4.82 -1.08 1.80
CA GLY A 99 4.91 0.34 2.13
C GLY A 99 6.35 0.84 2.18
N ALA A 100 7.23 0.15 2.92
CA ALA A 100 8.64 0.46 3.04
C ALA A 100 9.36 0.42 1.67
N ARG A 101 9.11 -0.60 0.86
CA ARG A 101 9.65 -0.70 -0.50
C ARG A 101 9.16 0.42 -1.41
N LEU A 102 7.88 0.81 -1.30
CA LEU A 102 7.30 1.90 -2.07
C LEU A 102 8.00 3.22 -1.76
N VAL A 103 8.16 3.56 -0.48
CA VAL A 103 8.89 4.75 -0.04
C VAL A 103 10.31 4.76 -0.57
N ASN A 104 11.06 3.68 -0.36
CA ASN A 104 12.45 3.62 -0.80
C ASN A 104 12.57 3.78 -2.33
N SER A 105 11.61 3.26 -3.09
CA SER A 105 11.57 3.43 -4.55
C SER A 105 11.28 4.86 -5.02
N ILE A 106 10.73 5.70 -4.13
CA ILE A 106 10.43 7.11 -4.37
C ILE A 106 11.62 7.97 -3.90
N LEU A 107 12.14 7.72 -2.69
CA LEU A 107 13.23 8.50 -2.12
C LEU A 107 14.54 8.33 -2.90
N LYS A 108 14.88 7.11 -3.33
CA LYS A 108 16.13 6.83 -4.08
C LYS A 108 16.28 7.70 -5.33
N PRO A 109 15.30 7.79 -6.26
CA PRO A 109 15.41 8.66 -7.42
C PRO A 109 15.28 10.15 -7.11
N LEU A 110 14.51 10.53 -6.08
CA LEU A 110 14.33 11.94 -5.72
C LEU A 110 15.61 12.56 -5.10
N ASN A 111 16.48 11.73 -4.52
CA ASN A 111 17.69 12.17 -3.81
C ASN A 111 17.40 13.26 -2.76
N MET A 112 16.27 13.12 -2.05
CA MET A 112 15.83 14.05 -1.00
C MET A 112 15.89 13.34 0.36
N PRO A 113 17.06 13.35 1.04
CA PRO A 113 17.23 12.64 2.31
C PRO A 113 16.36 13.23 3.43
N ASP A 114 16.02 14.52 3.37
CA ASP A 114 15.29 15.22 4.44
C ASP A 114 13.76 15.16 4.32
N LEU A 115 13.24 14.42 3.34
CA LEU A 115 11.81 14.32 3.11
C LEU A 115 11.15 13.51 4.23
N LYS A 116 10.31 14.17 5.04
CA LYS A 116 9.61 13.50 6.15
C LYS A 116 8.63 12.46 5.62
N VAL A 117 8.75 11.23 6.12
CA VAL A 117 7.87 10.11 5.78
C VAL A 117 7.16 9.61 7.02
N THR A 118 5.84 9.44 6.94
CA THR A 118 5.03 8.82 7.99
C THR A 118 4.34 7.57 7.45
N LEU A 119 4.52 6.43 8.12
CA LEU A 119 3.85 5.17 7.79
C LEU A 119 2.65 4.96 8.72
N TRP A 120 1.47 4.78 8.12
CA TRP A 120 0.19 4.64 8.77
C TRP A 120 -0.33 3.22 8.66
N SER A 121 -0.79 2.68 9.78
CA SER A 121 -1.66 1.50 9.81
C SER A 121 -2.46 1.44 11.10
N ASP A 122 -3.60 0.77 11.00
CA ASP A 122 -4.54 0.37 12.05
C ASP A 122 -4.11 -0.85 12.91
N SER A 123 -3.11 -1.63 12.50
CA SER A 123 -2.70 -2.82 13.26
C SER A 123 -1.65 -2.52 14.32
N THR A 124 -2.03 -2.75 15.59
CA THR A 124 -1.15 -2.64 16.75
C THR A 124 -0.15 -3.79 16.86
N THR A 125 -0.53 -5.00 16.42
CA THR A 125 0.31 -6.21 16.54
C THR A 125 1.60 -6.09 15.72
N LYS A 126 1.55 -5.54 14.51
CA LYS A 126 2.76 -5.37 13.70
C LYS A 126 3.65 -4.22 14.17
N PHE A 127 3.07 -3.19 14.78
CA PHE A 127 3.84 -2.09 15.37
C PHE A 127 4.74 -2.62 16.47
N TRP A 128 4.22 -3.53 17.30
CA TRP A 128 5.00 -4.22 18.32
C TRP A 128 6.15 -5.04 17.73
N TRP A 129 5.92 -5.84 16.67
CA TRP A 129 7.00 -6.57 15.98
C TRP A 129 8.06 -5.66 15.36
N ILE A 130 7.68 -4.49 14.83
CA ILE A 130 8.64 -3.58 14.21
C ILE A 130 9.49 -2.86 15.25
N LYS A 131 8.95 -2.59 16.45
CA LYS A 131 9.67 -1.87 17.52
C LYS A 131 10.53 -2.78 18.39
N GLU A 132 10.01 -3.92 18.81
CA GLU A 132 10.70 -4.77 19.78
C GLU A 132 11.74 -5.68 19.13
N PHE A 133 12.70 -6.18 19.89
CA PHE A 133 13.55 -7.28 19.44
C PHE A 133 13.08 -8.57 20.12
N GLY A 134 12.77 -9.60 19.33
CA GLY A 134 12.24 -10.84 19.88
C GLY A 134 12.63 -12.06 19.06
N ASN A 135 12.52 -13.24 19.68
CA ASN A 135 12.80 -14.51 19.03
C ASN A 135 11.59 -14.93 18.17
N TRP A 136 11.46 -14.31 16.99
CA TRP A 136 10.35 -14.58 16.08
C TRP A 136 10.68 -15.68 15.07
N SER A 137 9.64 -16.24 14.45
CA SER A 137 9.82 -17.10 13.29
C SER A 137 10.61 -16.40 12.19
N VAL A 138 11.44 -17.15 11.44
CA VAL A 138 12.26 -16.64 10.32
C VAL A 138 11.47 -15.74 9.36
N PHE A 139 10.20 -16.08 9.09
CA PHE A 139 9.33 -15.26 8.24
C PHE A 139 9.15 -13.83 8.78
N VAL A 140 8.86 -13.70 10.09
CA VAL A 140 8.63 -12.40 10.73
C VAL A 140 9.94 -11.65 10.85
N ALA A 141 11.00 -12.29 11.31
CA ALA A 141 12.33 -11.68 11.48
C ALA A 141 12.85 -11.07 10.17
N ASN A 142 12.83 -11.82 9.07
CA ASN A 142 13.31 -11.32 7.78
C ASN A 142 12.51 -10.10 7.27
N ARG A 143 11.21 -10.03 7.58
CA ARG A 143 10.35 -8.91 7.16
C ARG A 143 10.50 -7.68 8.04
N VAL A 144 10.66 -7.86 9.34
CA VAL A 144 10.97 -6.77 10.27
C VAL A 144 12.32 -6.15 9.92
N GLU A 145 13.34 -6.99 9.70
CA GLU A 145 14.68 -6.53 9.32
C GLU A 145 14.64 -5.72 8.02
N GLU A 146 13.96 -6.24 7.00
CA GLU A 146 13.76 -5.52 5.75
C GLU A 146 13.07 -4.16 5.96
N ILE A 147 12.01 -4.10 6.78
CA ILE A 147 11.33 -2.83 7.06
C ILE A 147 12.30 -1.85 7.72
N ARG A 148 13.00 -2.27 8.77
CA ARG A 148 13.94 -1.42 9.53
C ARG A 148 15.05 -0.85 8.65
N GLN A 149 15.64 -1.69 7.79
CA GLN A 149 16.67 -1.26 6.83
C GLN A 149 16.14 -0.23 5.83
N LEU A 150 14.87 -0.33 5.44
CA LEU A 150 14.26 0.54 4.44
C LEU A 150 13.68 1.84 5.00
N THR A 151 13.30 1.88 6.29
CA THR A 151 12.54 3.00 6.85
C THR A 151 13.30 3.92 7.80
N GLN A 152 14.60 3.67 8.10
CA GLN A 152 15.44 4.47 9.03
C GLN A 152 14.59 5.17 10.09
N ILE A 153 13.94 4.37 10.95
CA ILE A 153 12.81 4.82 11.78
C ILE A 153 13.23 6.02 12.62
N GLN A 154 12.80 7.22 12.24
CA GLN A 154 12.82 8.38 13.13
C GLN A 154 11.50 8.42 13.88
N GLU A 155 11.61 8.37 15.21
CA GLU A 155 10.52 8.29 16.16
C GLU A 155 9.53 9.45 15.99
N THR A 156 8.24 9.14 16.08
CA THR A 156 7.22 10.05 16.61
C THR A 156 6.24 9.26 17.47
#